data_AF-A0ABC9W272-F1
#
_entry.id   AF-A0ABC9W272-F1
#
_cell.length_a   1.000
_cell.length_b   1.000
_cell.length_c   1.000
_cell.angle_alpha   90.00
_cell.angle_beta   90.00
_cell.angle_gamma   90.00
#
_symmetry.space_group_name_H-M   'P 1'
#
loop_
_entity.id
_entity.type
_entity.pdbx_description
1 polymer ?
#
loop_
_entity_poly.entity_id
_entity_poly.type
_entity_poly.pdbx_seq_one_letter_code
_entity_poly.pdbx_strand_id
1 'polypeptide(L)'
;MEQILLETMLRHMEDKEVIGDSQHGFTKGKLCLTNLVALYDGVAELVDNERATVIIYLDLCKTFDTVLDMDIGIECTLSKFADDTKLCGVVDIVEGRDAMQKDLDKLERWACVNCMKFNKAK
;
A
#
# COMPACT_ATOMS: atom_id res chain seq x y z
N MET A 1 -26.62 -14.44 10.23
CA MET A 1 -26.25 -14.99 8.92
C MET A 1 -25.07 -14.22 8.34
N GLU A 2 -25.17 -12.90 8.24
CA GLU A 2 -24.07 -12.02 7.76
C GLU A 2 -22.77 -12.15 8.57
N GLN A 3 -22.85 -12.20 9.91
CA GLN A 3 -21.66 -12.39 10.76
C GLN A 3 -20.93 -13.72 10.50
N ILE A 4 -21.67 -14.82 10.28
CA ILE A 4 -21.08 -16.13 10.00
C ILE A 4 -20.39 -16.12 8.62
N LEU A 5 -21.02 -15.46 7.64
CA LEU A 5 -20.45 -15.29 6.31
C LEU A 5 -19.16 -14.45 6.36
N LEU A 6 -19.20 -13.31 7.08
CA LEU A 6 -18.05 -12.44 7.26
C LEU A 6 -16.88 -13.16 7.94
N GLU A 7 -17.13 -13.87 9.04
CA GLU A 7 -16.08 -14.63 9.73
C GLU A 7 -15.49 -15.74 8.87
N THR A 8 -16.29 -16.36 8.00
CA THR A 8 -15.82 -17.40 7.08
C THR A 8 -14.97 -16.80 5.96
N MET A 9 -15.39 -15.65 5.41
CA MET A 9 -14.65 -14.92 4.37
C MET A 9 -13.33 -14.38 4.92
N LEU A 10 -13.32 -13.74 6.09
CA LEU A 10 -12.09 -13.23 6.72
C LEU A 10 -11.07 -14.34 6.95
N ARG A 11 -11.51 -15.49 7.48
CA ARG A 11 -10.64 -16.65 7.71
C ARG A 11 -10.06 -17.19 6.41
N HIS A 12 -10.87 -17.25 5.36
CA HIS A 12 -10.40 -17.65 4.03
C HIS A 12 -9.37 -16.66 3.46
N MET A 13 -9.58 -15.36 3.64
CA MET A 13 -8.63 -14.33 3.19
C MET A 13 -7.30 -14.38 3.95
N GLU A 14 -7.35 -14.66 5.26
CA GLU A 14 -6.16 -14.88 6.10
C GLU A 14 -5.42 -16.18 5.71
N ASP A 15 -6.12 -17.32 5.64
CA ASP A 15 -5.52 -18.64 5.35
C ASP A 15 -4.90 -18.75 3.94
N LYS A 16 -5.38 -17.92 3.01
CA LYS A 16 -4.93 -17.91 1.61
C LYS A 16 -3.97 -16.76 1.29
N GLU A 17 -3.60 -15.95 2.29
CA GLU A 17 -2.72 -14.78 2.13
C GLU A 17 -3.16 -13.87 0.96
N VAL A 18 -4.49 -13.67 0.83
CA VAL A 18 -5.07 -12.89 -0.28
C VAL A 18 -4.77 -11.39 -0.12
N ILE A 19 -4.52 -10.96 1.12
CA ILE A 19 -4.26 -9.58 1.50
C ILE A 19 -2.77 -9.43 1.78
N GLY A 20 -2.10 -8.53 1.04
CA GLY A 20 -0.69 -8.20 1.27
C GLY A 20 -0.42 -7.56 2.63
N ASP A 21 0.79 -7.74 3.15
CA ASP A 21 1.15 -7.32 4.51
C ASP A 21 1.12 -5.82 4.74
N SER A 22 1.28 -5.01 3.69
CA SER A 22 1.19 -3.55 3.81
C SER A 22 -0.25 -3.06 4.06
N GLN A 23 -1.25 -3.90 3.77
CA GLN A 23 -2.65 -3.60 4.05
C GLN A 23 -2.92 -3.67 5.55
N HIS A 24 -3.25 -2.50 6.12
CA HIS A 24 -3.62 -2.39 7.53
C HIS A 24 -5.11 -2.14 7.74
N GLY A 25 -5.82 -1.67 6.72
CA GLY A 25 -7.26 -1.46 6.78
C GLY A 25 -8.02 -2.79 6.68
N PHE A 26 -9.04 -2.98 7.52
CA PHE A 26 -9.97 -4.12 7.51
C PHE A 26 -9.35 -5.50 7.80
N THR A 27 -8.12 -5.53 8.30
CA THR A 27 -7.43 -6.77 8.73
C THR A 27 -7.43 -6.88 10.25
N LYS A 28 -7.63 -8.09 10.77
CA LYS A 28 -7.63 -8.33 12.21
C LYS A 28 -6.27 -8.00 12.83
N GLY A 29 -6.26 -7.25 13.93
CA GLY A 29 -5.04 -6.93 14.68
C GLY A 29 -4.17 -5.81 14.07
N LYS A 30 -4.50 -5.27 12.89
CA LYS A 30 -3.85 -4.07 12.34
C LYS A 30 -4.77 -2.86 12.55
N LEU A 31 -4.18 -1.75 12.98
CA LEU A 31 -4.86 -0.49 13.27
C LEU A 31 -4.31 0.63 12.38
N CYS A 32 -5.02 1.76 12.35
CA CYS A 32 -4.50 2.99 11.71
C CYS A 32 -3.16 3.42 12.34
N LEU A 33 -3.02 3.28 13.66
CA LEU A 33 -1.78 3.59 14.37
C LEU A 33 -0.62 2.69 13.94
N THR A 34 -0.81 1.37 13.85
CA THR A 34 0.26 0.45 13.43
C THR A 34 0.68 0.68 11.98
N ASN A 35 -0.26 1.09 11.11
CA ASN A 35 0.08 1.50 9.74
C ASN A 35 1.00 2.73 9.71
N LEU A 36 0.68 3.72 10.54
CA LEU A 36 1.48 4.93 10.65
C LEU A 36 2.87 4.62 11.20
N VAL A 37 2.95 3.78 12.24
CA VAL A 37 4.22 3.32 12.81
C VAL A 37 5.06 2.57 11.77
N ALA A 38 4.48 1.61 11.04
CA ALA A 38 5.19 0.88 9.99
C ALA A 38 5.78 1.81 8.91
N LEU A 39 5.05 2.86 8.52
CA LEU A 39 5.58 3.86 7.60
C LEU A 39 6.73 4.66 8.22
N TYR A 40 6.56 5.13 9.47
CA TYR A 40 7.61 5.90 10.14
C TYR A 40 8.86 5.08 10.38
N ASP A 41 8.74 3.79 10.71
CA ASP A 41 9.89 2.91 10.88
C ASP A 41 10.67 2.76 9.57
N GLY A 42 9.98 2.57 8.44
CA GLY A 42 10.63 2.52 7.12
C GLY A 42 11.28 3.84 6.74
N VAL A 43 10.63 4.97 7.02
CA VAL A 43 11.22 6.30 6.78
C VAL A 43 12.43 6.54 7.69
N ALA A 44 12.34 6.15 8.96
CA ALA A 44 13.43 6.30 9.93
C ALA A 44 14.66 5.50 9.50
N GLU A 45 14.48 4.27 9.03
CA GLU A 45 15.59 3.48 8.47
C GLU A 45 16.28 4.22 7.30
N LEU A 46 15.52 4.82 6.40
CA LEU A 46 16.10 5.57 5.28
C LEU A 46 16.84 6.84 5.75
N VAL A 47 16.27 7.56 6.72
CA VAL A 47 16.86 8.78 7.29
C VAL A 47 18.13 8.47 8.09
N ASP A 48 18.14 7.39 8.87
CA ASP A 48 19.30 6.93 9.64
C ASP A 48 20.47 6.54 8.73
N ASN A 49 20.16 6.10 7.51
CA ASN A 49 21.14 5.86 6.44
C ASN A 49 21.53 7.13 5.65
N GLU A 50 21.15 8.32 6.15
CA GLU A 50 21.38 9.63 5.52
C GLU A 50 20.83 9.75 4.08
N ARG A 51 19.81 8.94 3.73
CA ARG A 51 19.24 8.91 2.39
C ARG A 51 18.21 10.02 2.19
N ALA A 52 18.29 10.71 1.05
CA ALA A 52 17.24 11.65 0.67
C ALA A 52 15.96 10.88 0.29
N THR A 53 14.89 11.07 1.05
CA THR A 53 13.66 10.27 0.95
C THR A 53 12.46 11.14 0.59
N VAL A 54 11.55 10.62 -0.23
CA VAL A 54 10.28 11.26 -0.58
C VAL A 54 9.13 10.29 -0.27
N ILE A 55 8.04 10.84 0.24
CA ILE A 55 6.78 10.13 0.45
C ILE A 55 5.73 10.74 -0.47
N ILE A 56 5.09 9.90 -1.28
CA ILE A 56 4.00 10.25 -2.17
C ILE A 56 2.70 9.72 -1.58
N TYR A 57 1.73 10.60 -1.41
CA TYR A 57 0.37 10.24 -1.01
C TYR A 57 -0.45 9.98 -2.26
N LEU A 58 -1.09 8.82 -2.31
CA LEU A 58 -1.93 8.36 -3.39
C LEU A 58 -3.32 8.03 -2.83
N ASP A 59 -4.35 8.44 -3.56
CA ASP A 59 -5.74 8.22 -3.20
C ASP A 59 -6.44 7.55 -4.37
N LEU A 60 -6.99 6.37 -4.15
CA LEU A 60 -7.66 5.60 -5.19
C LEU A 60 -9.17 5.76 -5.09
N CYS A 61 -9.79 6.12 -6.21
CA CYS A 61 -11.24 6.16 -6.28
C CYS A 61 -11.81 4.72 -6.31
N LYS A 62 -12.80 4.45 -5.45
CA LYS A 62 -13.62 3.21 -5.43
C LYS A 62 -12.89 1.93 -4.98
N THR A 63 -12.00 2.02 -4.00
CA THR A 63 -11.20 0.86 -3.56
C THR A 63 -12.01 -0.26 -2.91
N PHE A 64 -13.20 0.05 -2.37
CA PHE A 64 -14.05 -0.92 -1.68
C PHE A 64 -14.56 -2.07 -2.57
N ASP A 65 -14.53 -1.90 -3.90
CA ASP A 65 -15.03 -2.89 -4.86
C ASP A 65 -13.93 -3.87 -5.33
N THR A 66 -12.67 -3.68 -4.96
CA THR A 66 -11.54 -4.51 -5.43
C THR A 66 -10.66 -4.97 -4.28
N VAL A 67 -10.53 -6.28 -4.14
CA VAL A 67 -9.67 -6.92 -3.13
C VAL A 67 -8.49 -7.55 -3.87
N LEU A 68 -7.34 -6.87 -3.95
CA LEU A 68 -6.13 -7.44 -4.54
C LEU A 68 -4.84 -6.94 -3.88
N ASP A 69 -3.82 -7.79 -3.99
CA ASP A 69 -2.45 -7.51 -3.59
C ASP A 69 -1.79 -6.53 -4.58
N MET A 70 -1.79 -5.26 -4.18
CA MET A 70 -1.16 -4.15 -4.91
C MET A 70 0.37 -4.19 -4.82
N ASP A 71 0.90 -4.94 -3.86
CA ASP A 71 2.26 -4.76 -3.38
C ASP A 71 3.25 -5.64 -4.18
N ILE A 72 2.72 -6.50 -5.06
CA ILE A 72 3.49 -7.44 -5.86
C ILE A 72 4.53 -6.71 -6.70
N GLY A 73 5.79 -6.94 -6.33
CA GLY A 73 6.95 -6.43 -7.05
C GLY A 73 7.19 -4.94 -6.85
N ILE A 74 6.57 -4.29 -5.86
CA ILE A 74 6.95 -2.93 -5.44
C ILE A 74 8.28 -3.01 -4.67
N GLU A 75 9.25 -2.19 -5.06
CA GLU A 75 10.59 -2.12 -4.46
C GLU A 75 10.65 -1.07 -3.34
N CYS A 76 9.82 -0.02 -3.45
CA CYS A 76 9.67 1.03 -2.46
C CYS A 76 8.84 0.58 -1.24
N THR A 77 8.96 1.32 -0.13
CA THR A 77 8.12 1.08 1.05
C THR A 77 6.70 1.55 0.74
N LEU A 78 5.74 0.63 0.85
CA LEU A 78 4.33 0.90 0.59
C LEU A 78 3.52 0.71 1.88
N SER A 79 2.57 1.62 2.14
CA SER A 79 1.69 1.60 3.30
C SER A 79 0.25 1.88 2.85
N LYS A 80 -0.70 1.02 3.27
CA LYS A 80 -2.11 1.10 2.83
C LYS A 80 -3.10 1.11 3.97
N PHE A 81 -4.09 1.99 3.84
CA PHE A 81 -5.26 2.00 4.70
C PHE A 81 -6.51 2.36 3.90
N ALA A 82 -7.39 1.37 3.71
CA ALA A 82 -8.58 1.53 2.86
C ALA A 82 -8.21 2.04 1.45
N ASP A 83 -8.63 3.24 1.09
CA ASP A 83 -8.34 3.94 -0.18
C ASP A 83 -7.03 4.74 -0.18
N ASP A 84 -6.51 5.09 0.99
CA ASP A 84 -5.26 5.84 1.12
C ASP A 84 -4.05 4.91 0.97
N THR A 85 -3.18 5.23 0.02
CA THR A 85 -1.91 4.54 -0.21
C THR A 85 -0.76 5.53 -0.11
N LYS A 86 0.33 5.14 0.54
CA LYS A 86 1.55 5.94 0.66
C LYS A 86 2.71 5.15 0.10
N LEU A 87 3.47 5.77 -0.80
CA LEU A 87 4.68 5.20 -1.38
C LEU A 87 5.88 6.02 -0.90
N CYS A 88 6.84 5.38 -0.28
CA CYS A 88 8.05 6.00 0.24
C CYS A 88 9.27 5.39 -0.44
N GLY A 89 10.13 6.23 -1.00
CA GLY A 89 11.32 5.78 -1.72
C GLY A 89 12.44 6.80 -1.67
N VAL A 90 13.63 6.33 -2.04
CA VAL A 90 14.86 7.11 -2.01
C VAL A 90 15.07 7.83 -3.33
N VAL A 91 15.52 9.09 -3.27
CA VAL A 91 15.68 9.96 -4.46
C VAL A 91 17.07 10.54 -4.65
N ASP A 92 18.02 10.26 -3.75
CA ASP A 92 19.39 10.77 -3.86
C ASP A 92 20.15 10.20 -5.07
N ILE A 93 19.95 8.91 -5.37
CA ILE A 93 20.58 8.21 -6.49
C ILE A 93 19.60 7.96 -7.64
N VAL A 94 20.15 7.76 -8.84
CA VAL A 94 19.36 7.51 -10.06
C VAL A 94 18.54 6.24 -9.91
N GLU A 95 19.14 5.18 -9.39
CA GLU A 95 18.52 3.88 -9.20
C GLU A 95 17.28 3.96 -8.30
N GLY A 96 17.32 4.77 -7.23
CA GLY A 96 16.20 4.96 -6.33
C GLY A 96 15.04 5.72 -6.99
N ARG A 97 15.36 6.73 -7.80
CA ARG A 97 14.35 7.46 -8.59
C ARG A 97 13.71 6.59 -9.65
N ASP A 98 14.52 5.78 -10.33
CA ASP A 98 14.05 4.84 -11.36
C ASP A 98 13.17 3.75 -10.75
N ALA A 99 13.56 3.21 -9.58
CA ALA A 99 12.73 2.26 -8.82
C ALA A 99 11.39 2.89 -8.42
N MET A 100 11.40 4.11 -7.91
CA MET A 100 10.16 4.81 -7.52
C MET A 100 9.25 5.09 -8.72
N GLN A 101 9.80 5.53 -9.86
CA GLN A 101 9.00 5.73 -11.07
C GLN A 101 8.43 4.41 -11.59
N LYS A 102 9.24 3.34 -11.60
CA LYS A 102 8.81 2.00 -12.01
C LYS A 102 7.68 1.48 -11.12
N ASP A 103 7.73 1.75 -9.82
CA ASP A 103 6.67 1.36 -8.88
C ASP A 103 5.40 2.18 -9.09
N LEU A 104 5.51 3.49 -9.34
CA LEU A 104 4.37 4.32 -9.73
C LEU A 104 3.71 3.82 -11.04
N ASP A 105 4.51 3.45 -12.04
CA ASP A 105 4.00 2.89 -13.30
C ASP A 105 3.28 1.54 -13.08
N LYS A 106 3.78 0.69 -12.17
CA LYS A 106 3.11 -0.56 -11.77
C LYS A 106 1.77 -0.26 -11.10
N LEU A 107 1.73 0.70 -10.18
CA LEU A 107 0.51 1.11 -9.49
C LEU A 107 -0.52 1.67 -10.47
N GLU A 108 -0.09 2.48 -11.45
CA GLU A 108 -0.98 2.99 -12.50
C GLU A 108 -1.54 1.86 -13.37
N ARG A 109 -0.70 0.92 -13.80
CA ARG A 109 -1.15 -0.26 -14.57
C ARG A 109 -2.13 -1.10 -13.78
N TRP A 110 -1.85 -1.34 -12.49
CA TRP A 110 -2.76 -2.06 -11.61
C TRP A 110 -4.11 -1.33 -11.49
N ALA A 111 -4.09 0.00 -11.31
CA ALA A 111 -5.32 0.79 -11.24
C ALA A 111 -6.11 0.69 -12.55
N CYS A 112 -5.44 0.73 -13.70
CA CYS A 112 -6.07 0.55 -15.01
C CYS A 112 -6.75 -0.82 -15.17
N VAL A 113 -6.06 -1.91 -14.80
CA VAL A 113 -6.62 -3.28 -14.86
C VAL A 113 -7.85 -3.41 -13.97
N ASN A 114 -7.84 -2.75 -12.82
CA ASN A 114 -8.93 -2.80 -11.85
C ASN A 114 -9.99 -1.71 -12.03
N CYS A 115 -9.98 -1.00 -13.17
CA CYS A 115 -10.92 0.09 -13.47
C CYS A 115 -10.99 1.19 -12.39
N MET A 116 -9.89 1.38 -11.66
CA MET A 116 -9.71 2.45 -10.68
C MET A 116 -9.04 3.67 -11.29
N LYS A 117 -9.13 4.79 -10.58
CA LYS A 117 -8.43 6.03 -10.95
C LYS A 117 -7.85 6.67 -9.71
N PHE A 118 -6.68 7.29 -9.84
CA PHE A 118 -6.17 8.17 -8.80
C PHE A 118 -7.04 9.42 -8.71
N ASN A 119 -7.33 9.83 -7.49
CA ASN A 119 -7.96 11.10 -7.21
C ASN A 119 -6.94 12.22 -7.45
N LYS A 120 -7.30 13.19 -8.30
CA LYS A 120 -6.45 14.34 -8.63
C LYS A 120 -6.68 15.54 -7.72
N ALA A 121 -7.66 15.45 -6.82
CA ALA A 121 -8.07 16.54 -5.95
C ALA A 121 -7.41 16.51 -4.56
N LYS A 122 -6.55 15.50 -4.31
CA LYS A 122 -5.66 15.42 -3.16
C LYS A 122 -4.23 15.73 -3.58
#